data_AF-A0A2A4VYX2-F1
#
_entry.id   AF-A0A2A4VYX2-F1
#
_cell.length_a   1.000
_cell.length_b   1.000
_cell.length_c   1.000
_cell.angle_alpha   90.00
_cell.angle_beta   90.00
_cell.angle_gamma   90.00
#
_symmetry.space_group_name_H-M   'P 1'
#
loop_
_entity.id
_entity.type
_entity.pdbx_description
1 polymer ?
#
loop_
_entity_poly.entity_id
_entity_poly.type
_entity_poly.pdbx_seq_one_letter_code
_entity_poly.pdbx_strand_id
1 'polypeptide(L)'
;MNTFSIILPSALIYIALVYWLIKYFKFASLWTEGKDFTSSANNRLTAIVKRILDFFLVFYLFIIIIWLPIMVVMALSQSVSPTWGIDIGAFASFKFDLKQIADIGFTGLRHPEISGKTTLNIDTSNLFAWYLFAITQLFSAIVAFYSVIQLRALILSFKNGLYFSQENARRIKKLGFILIIWNLLNPLVQYFGWGAVIKSISFTSPVLNLYPAFQLNIGALFIGVMLIILSKILQEASMISQEQELTI
;
A
#
# COMPACT_ATOMS: atom_id res chain seq x y z
N MET A 1 15.90 -30.61 -5.97
CA MET A 1 16.63 -29.46 -6.55
C MET A 1 17.63 -28.97 -5.51
N ASN A 2 18.85 -28.62 -5.91
CA ASN A 2 19.87 -28.18 -4.97
C ASN A 2 19.49 -26.78 -4.45
N THR A 3 19.24 -26.61 -3.15
CA THR A 3 18.75 -25.35 -2.56
C THR A 3 19.67 -24.17 -2.91
N PHE A 4 20.96 -24.46 -3.09
CA PHE A 4 21.98 -23.50 -3.50
C PHE A 4 21.73 -22.85 -4.87
N SER A 5 21.16 -23.59 -5.83
CA SER A 5 20.92 -23.06 -7.18
C SER A 5 19.70 -22.12 -7.25
N ILE A 6 18.89 -22.05 -6.19
CA ILE A 6 17.76 -21.12 -6.07
C ILE A 6 18.15 -19.92 -5.19
N ILE A 7 18.88 -20.16 -4.10
CA ILE A 7 19.26 -19.12 -3.13
C ILE A 7 20.22 -18.10 -3.76
N LEU A 8 21.24 -18.54 -4.50
CA LEU A 8 22.26 -17.64 -5.03
C LEU A 8 21.69 -16.62 -6.06
N PRO A 9 20.89 -17.03 -7.07
CA PRO A 9 20.24 -16.06 -7.97
C PRO A 9 19.28 -15.12 -7.22
N SER A 10 18.52 -15.64 -6.25
CA SER A 10 17.57 -14.86 -5.46
C SER A 10 18.29 -13.80 -4.62
N ALA A 11 19.43 -14.14 -4.01
CA ALA A 11 20.27 -13.22 -3.25
C ALA A 11 20.87 -12.12 -4.15
N LEU A 12 21.32 -12.46 -5.36
CA LEU A 12 21.83 -11.48 -6.32
C LEU A 12 20.75 -10.51 -6.79
N ILE A 13 19.55 -11.00 -7.10
CA ILE A 13 18.39 -10.16 -7.46
C ILE A 13 18.03 -9.24 -6.29
N TYR A 14 18.04 -9.76 -5.06
CA TYR A 14 17.80 -8.99 -3.85
C TYR A 14 18.83 -7.86 -3.67
N ILE A 15 20.13 -8.16 -3.76
CA ILE A 15 21.20 -7.16 -3.66
C ILE A 15 21.05 -6.10 -4.75
N ALA A 16 20.75 -6.51 -5.99
CA ALA A 16 20.52 -5.59 -7.09
C ALA A 16 19.31 -4.67 -6.84
N LEU A 17 18.22 -5.21 -6.29
CA LEU A 17 17.01 -4.45 -5.95
C LEU A 17 17.28 -3.46 -4.81
N VAL A 18 17.99 -3.88 -3.75
CA VAL A 18 18.38 -2.99 -2.65
C VAL A 18 19.30 -1.87 -3.14
N TYR A 19 20.31 -2.21 -3.95
CA TYR A 19 21.20 -1.22 -4.56
C TYR A 19 20.41 -0.24 -5.45
N TRP A 20 19.49 -0.76 -6.28
CA TRP A 20 18.64 0.05 -7.12
C TRP A 20 17.77 1.00 -6.31
N LEU A 21 17.15 0.54 -5.21
CA LEU A 21 16.37 1.38 -4.30
C LEU A 21 17.23 2.51 -3.71
N ILE A 22 18.42 2.19 -3.19
CA ILE A 22 19.34 3.17 -2.60
C ILE A 22 19.72 4.24 -3.63
N LYS A 23 20.03 3.82 -4.87
CA LYS A 23 20.42 4.72 -5.96
C LYS A 23 19.24 5.55 -6.48
N TYR A 24 18.09 4.93 -6.74
CA TYR A 24 16.90 5.57 -7.29
C TYR A 24 16.35 6.65 -6.35
N PHE A 25 16.27 6.33 -5.05
CA PHE A 25 15.82 7.28 -4.04
C PHE A 25 16.89 8.29 -3.60
N LYS A 26 18.10 8.23 -4.18
CA LYS A 26 19.25 9.06 -3.81
C LYS A 26 19.35 9.18 -2.29
N PHE A 27 19.49 8.05 -1.61
CA PHE A 27 19.22 7.93 -0.17
C PHE A 27 19.93 8.98 0.70
N ALA A 28 21.17 9.36 0.35
CA ALA A 28 21.91 10.44 1.02
C ALA A 28 21.20 11.81 0.96
N SER A 29 20.49 12.10 -0.14
CA SER A 29 19.69 13.32 -0.32
C SER A 29 18.41 13.34 0.52
N LEU A 30 17.90 12.17 0.93
CA LEU A 30 16.74 12.10 1.83
C LEU A 30 17.10 12.63 3.23
N TRP A 31 18.35 12.47 3.65
CA TRP A 31 18.80 12.85 5.00
C TRP A 31 19.43 14.23 5.07
N THR A 32 19.77 14.84 3.94
CA THR A 32 20.34 16.20 3.93
C THR A 32 19.23 17.21 4.17
N GLU A 33 19.24 17.83 5.36
CA GLU A 33 18.42 19.01 5.61
C GLU A 33 18.95 20.13 4.69
N GLY A 34 18.10 20.68 3.82
CA GLY A 34 18.49 21.77 2.93
C GLY A 34 19.01 22.95 3.74
N LYS A 35 20.07 23.61 3.25
CA LYS A 35 20.69 24.78 3.89
C LYS A 35 19.60 25.80 4.29
N ASP A 36 19.70 26.28 5.53
CA ASP A 36 18.76 27.22 6.14
C ASP A 36 18.56 28.46 5.26
N PHE A 37 17.31 28.65 4.80
CA PHE A 37 16.84 29.91 4.23
C PHE A 37 16.03 30.66 5.28
N THR A 38 16.03 31.99 5.18
CA THR A 38 16.16 32.98 6.26
C THR A 38 14.90 33.27 7.09
N SER A 39 13.90 32.41 7.12
CA SER A 39 12.80 32.52 8.10
C SER A 39 12.21 31.15 8.43
N SER A 40 12.85 30.45 9.36
CA SER A 40 12.32 29.22 9.96
C SER A 40 11.01 29.53 10.67
N ALA A 41 9.88 29.14 10.09
CA ALA A 41 8.64 28.99 10.85
C ALA A 41 8.83 27.76 11.74
N ASN A 42 9.49 27.96 12.88
CA ASN A 42 9.78 26.93 13.86
C ASN A 42 8.49 26.57 14.64
N ASN A 43 7.52 26.00 13.94
CA ASN A 43 6.27 25.54 14.52
C ASN A 43 6.48 24.15 15.12
N ARG A 44 6.10 23.97 16.39
CA ARG A 44 6.17 22.68 17.10
C ARG A 44 5.45 21.58 16.33
N LEU A 45 4.35 21.91 15.64
CA LEU A 45 3.57 20.95 14.85
C LEU A 45 4.38 20.38 13.67
N THR A 46 5.05 21.20 12.87
CA THR A 46 5.87 20.72 11.74
C THR A 46 7.03 19.86 12.21
N ALA A 47 7.64 20.18 13.36
CA ALA A 47 8.68 19.35 13.95
C ALA A 47 8.17 17.96 14.37
N ILE A 48 6.98 17.89 15.00
CA ILE A 48 6.35 16.63 15.41
C ILE A 48 6.00 15.79 14.17
N VAL A 49 5.33 16.39 13.18
CA VAL A 49 4.95 15.69 11.95
C VAL A 49 6.19 15.17 11.22
N LYS A 50 7.27 15.96 11.14
CA LYS A 50 8.54 15.52 10.55
C LYS A 50 9.13 14.30 11.26
N ARG A 51 9.13 14.28 12.60
CA ARG A 51 9.62 13.11 13.38
C ARG A 51 8.79 11.86 13.13
N ILE A 52 7.47 12.00 13.05
CA ILE A 52 6.57 10.89 12.72
C ILE A 52 6.87 10.35 11.32
N LEU A 53 7.07 11.25 10.34
CA LEU A 53 7.42 10.86 8.97
C LEU A 53 8.82 10.25 8.87
N ASP A 54 9.81 10.74 9.63
CA ASP A 54 11.15 10.14 9.74
C ASP A 54 11.07 8.70 10.26
N PHE A 55 10.26 8.46 11.30
CA PHE A 55 10.00 7.13 11.83
C PHE A 55 9.39 6.21 10.75
N PHE A 56 8.31 6.63 10.09
CA PHE A 56 7.66 5.82 9.06
C PHE A 56 8.58 5.58 7.86
N LEU A 57 9.44 6.53 7.51
CA LEU A 57 10.42 6.37 6.43
C LEU A 57 11.39 5.22 6.74
N VAL A 58 11.97 5.22 7.94
CA VAL A 58 12.88 4.14 8.38
C VAL A 58 12.13 2.82 8.51
N PHE A 59 10.93 2.83 9.08
CA PHE A 59 10.11 1.65 9.27
C PHE A 59 9.75 0.98 7.93
N TYR A 60 9.25 1.72 6.94
CA TYR A 60 8.91 1.14 5.65
C TYR A 60 10.14 0.70 4.86
N LEU A 61 11.25 1.41 4.97
CA LEU A 61 12.51 0.95 4.38
C LEU A 61 12.95 -0.39 4.98
N PHE A 62 12.91 -0.50 6.30
CA PHE A 62 13.23 -1.73 7.02
C PHE A 62 12.33 -2.88 6.56
N ILE A 63 11.02 -2.65 6.43
CA ILE A 63 10.09 -3.63 5.85
C ILE A 63 10.53 -4.03 4.45
N ILE A 64 10.75 -3.09 3.53
CA ILE A 64 11.10 -3.41 2.13
C ILE A 64 12.37 -4.27 2.04
N ILE A 65 13.37 -3.96 2.87
CA ILE A 65 14.62 -4.71 2.93
C ILE A 65 14.38 -6.12 3.48
N ILE A 66 13.72 -6.25 4.63
CA ILE A 66 13.59 -7.54 5.32
C ILE A 66 12.53 -8.45 4.72
N TRP A 67 11.53 -7.89 4.05
CA TRP A 67 10.40 -8.65 3.53
C TRP A 67 10.79 -9.66 2.46
N LEU A 68 11.79 -9.36 1.63
CA LEU A 68 12.28 -10.28 0.60
C LEU A 68 12.97 -11.52 1.20
N PRO A 69 13.92 -11.40 2.15
CA PRO A 69 14.41 -12.53 2.93
C PRO A 69 13.31 -13.33 3.61
N ILE A 70 12.33 -12.67 4.24
CA ILE A 70 11.19 -13.35 4.86
C ILE A 70 10.41 -14.16 3.81
N MET A 71 10.10 -13.57 2.66
CA MET A 71 9.39 -14.24 1.57
C MET A 71 10.08 -15.55 1.15
N VAL A 72 11.41 -15.52 1.01
CA VAL A 72 12.21 -16.68 0.59
C VAL A 72 12.33 -17.72 1.71
N VAL A 73 12.70 -17.30 2.93
CA VAL A 73 12.86 -18.21 4.07
C VAL A 73 11.57 -18.93 4.37
N MET A 74 10.46 -18.18 4.37
CA MET A 74 9.14 -18.74 4.52
C MET A 74 8.89 -19.74 3.38
N ALA A 75 8.95 -19.36 2.11
CA ALA A 75 8.71 -20.32 1.01
C ALA A 75 9.56 -21.62 1.09
N LEU A 76 10.84 -21.52 1.48
CA LEU A 76 11.71 -22.69 1.68
C LEU A 76 11.31 -23.54 2.89
N SER A 77 10.82 -22.92 3.97
CA SER A 77 10.41 -23.66 5.17
C SER A 77 9.14 -24.50 4.96
N GLN A 78 8.29 -24.18 3.96
CA GLN A 78 7.11 -25.01 3.63
C GLN A 78 7.48 -26.42 3.21
N SER A 79 8.66 -26.61 2.58
CA SER A 79 9.09 -27.95 2.19
C SER A 79 9.46 -28.84 3.38
N VAL A 80 9.58 -28.27 4.58
CA VAL A 80 9.97 -28.98 5.81
C VAL A 80 8.82 -29.11 6.80
N SER A 81 7.99 -28.07 6.94
CA SER A 81 6.76 -28.11 7.75
C SER A 81 5.64 -27.35 7.02
N PRO A 82 4.50 -27.99 6.73
CA PRO A 82 3.44 -27.40 5.91
C PRO A 82 2.68 -26.26 6.61
N THR A 83 2.69 -26.19 7.94
CA THR A 83 1.90 -25.20 8.69
C THR A 83 2.78 -24.36 9.60
N TRP A 84 2.73 -23.03 9.44
CA TRP A 84 3.49 -22.09 10.26
C TRP A 84 2.72 -21.53 11.45
N GLY A 85 1.43 -21.86 11.55
CA GLY A 85 0.54 -21.24 12.54
C GLY A 85 0.33 -19.74 12.30
N ILE A 86 0.62 -19.27 11.08
CA ILE A 86 0.35 -17.89 10.64
C ILE A 86 -0.67 -17.98 9.52
N ASP A 87 -1.83 -17.36 9.74
CA ASP A 87 -2.86 -17.27 8.72
C ASP A 87 -2.69 -15.98 7.92
N ILE A 88 -2.90 -16.07 6.61
CA ILE A 88 -3.00 -14.90 5.73
C ILE A 88 -4.47 -14.53 5.50
N GLY A 89 -4.80 -13.28 5.79
CA GLY A 89 -6.15 -12.76 5.60
C GLY A 89 -6.45 -12.49 4.12
N ALA A 90 -7.41 -13.21 3.55
CA ALA A 90 -7.97 -12.96 2.23
C ALA A 90 -9.34 -12.30 2.36
N PHE A 91 -9.52 -11.15 1.72
CA PHE A 91 -10.79 -10.45 1.74
C PHE A 91 -11.78 -11.11 0.78
N ALA A 92 -12.89 -11.62 1.31
CA ALA A 92 -13.87 -12.39 0.57
C ALA A 92 -15.29 -11.89 0.81
N SER A 93 -16.17 -12.16 -0.14
CA SER A 93 -17.62 -12.05 0.06
C SER A 93 -18.18 -13.45 0.27
N PHE A 94 -19.19 -13.56 1.12
CA PHE A 94 -19.90 -14.81 1.36
C PHE A 94 -21.37 -14.65 1.02
N LYS A 95 -21.99 -15.78 0.66
CA LYS A 95 -23.43 -15.91 0.48
C LYS A 95 -23.89 -17.22 1.12
N PHE A 96 -24.84 -17.10 2.04
CA PHE A 96 -25.60 -18.21 2.59
C PHE A 96 -26.91 -18.34 1.83
N ASP A 97 -27.12 -19.48 1.18
CA ASP A 97 -28.40 -19.82 0.58
C ASP A 97 -29.28 -20.49 1.65
N LEU A 98 -30.27 -19.76 2.15
CA LEU A 98 -31.10 -20.24 3.24
C LEU A 98 -32.05 -21.36 2.77
N LYS A 99 -32.34 -21.48 1.47
CA LYS A 99 -33.18 -22.56 0.93
C LYS A 99 -32.58 -23.95 1.13
N GLN A 100 -31.27 -24.01 1.30
CA GLN A 100 -30.53 -25.26 1.47
C GLN A 100 -30.43 -25.68 2.93
N ILE A 101 -30.90 -24.84 3.87
CA ILE A 101 -30.95 -25.15 5.29
C ILE A 101 -32.34 -25.73 5.57
N ALA A 102 -32.39 -26.98 6.04
CA ALA A 102 -33.63 -27.61 6.45
C ALA A 102 -34.31 -26.84 7.58
N ASP A 103 -35.65 -26.87 7.61
CA ASP A 103 -36.48 -26.36 8.70
C ASP A 103 -36.47 -24.85 8.95
N ILE A 104 -35.99 -24.05 7.99
CA ILE A 104 -36.15 -22.59 8.04
C ILE A 104 -37.29 -22.15 7.10
N GLY A 105 -38.34 -21.58 7.67
CA GLY A 105 -39.43 -20.94 6.93
C GLY A 105 -39.09 -19.50 6.54
N PHE A 106 -39.43 -19.10 5.32
CA PHE A 106 -39.19 -17.74 4.82
C PHE A 106 -40.48 -17.09 4.32
N THR A 107 -40.73 -15.85 4.74
CA THR A 107 -41.79 -15.00 4.19
C THR A 107 -41.23 -13.61 3.91
N GLY A 108 -41.74 -12.92 2.89
CA GLY A 108 -41.30 -11.56 2.53
C GLY A 108 -39.94 -11.43 1.82
N LEU A 109 -39.19 -12.53 1.61
CA LEU A 109 -37.91 -12.52 0.90
C LEU A 109 -38.04 -13.05 -0.53
N ARG A 110 -37.66 -12.24 -1.53
CA ARG A 110 -37.63 -12.67 -2.94
C ARG A 110 -36.54 -13.70 -3.22
N HIS A 111 -35.37 -13.51 -2.60
CA HIS A 111 -34.27 -14.47 -2.57
C HIS A 111 -33.86 -14.61 -1.09
N PRO A 112 -34.20 -15.72 -0.42
CA PRO A 112 -33.83 -15.96 0.96
C PRO A 112 -32.33 -16.28 1.04
N GLU A 113 -31.51 -15.25 0.97
CA GLU A 113 -30.05 -15.33 1.04
C GLU A 113 -29.49 -14.29 2.02
N ILE A 114 -28.43 -14.65 2.73
CA ILE A 114 -27.66 -13.72 3.56
C ILE A 114 -26.29 -13.57 2.92
N SER A 115 -25.95 -12.36 2.53
CA SER A 115 -24.63 -12.05 1.95
C SER A 115 -23.89 -11.02 2.77
N GLY A 116 -22.57 -11.12 2.79
CA GLY A 116 -21.72 -10.17 3.47
C GLY A 116 -20.28 -10.23 2.99
N LYS A 117 -19.44 -9.44 3.65
CA LYS A 117 -17.98 -9.43 3.44
C LYS A 117 -17.32 -9.95 4.70
N THR A 118 -16.24 -10.70 4.53
CA THR A 118 -15.47 -11.27 5.62
C THR A 118 -14.00 -11.35 5.25
N THR A 119 -13.16 -11.61 6.25
CA THR A 119 -11.76 -11.98 6.05
C THR A 119 -11.64 -13.47 6.31
N LEU A 120 -11.15 -14.20 5.32
CA LEU A 120 -10.83 -15.61 5.46
C LEU A 120 -9.37 -15.74 5.87
N ASN A 121 -9.13 -16.42 6.97
CA ASN A 121 -7.81 -16.82 7.37
C ASN A 121 -7.44 -18.06 6.58
N ILE A 122 -6.54 -17.89 5.61
CA ILE A 122 -6.06 -18.97 4.75
C ILE A 122 -4.72 -19.43 5.31
N ASP A 123 -4.58 -20.73 5.49
CA ASP A 123 -3.30 -21.32 5.86
C ASP A 123 -2.26 -21.01 4.79
N THR A 124 -1.10 -20.56 5.25
CA THR A 124 0.06 -20.27 4.40
C THR A 124 0.55 -21.46 3.59
N SER A 125 0.19 -22.71 3.91
CA SER A 125 0.57 -23.93 3.16
C SER A 125 0.36 -23.86 1.64
N ASN A 126 -0.54 -23.00 1.15
CA ASN A 126 -0.65 -22.70 -0.27
C ASN A 126 0.42 -21.67 -0.70
N LEU A 127 1.50 -22.14 -1.33
CA LEU A 127 2.59 -21.29 -1.86
C LEU A 127 2.09 -20.16 -2.77
N PHE A 128 1.06 -20.40 -3.60
CA PHE A 128 0.52 -19.36 -4.46
C PHE A 128 -0.14 -18.24 -3.64
N ALA A 129 -0.94 -18.60 -2.64
CA ALA A 129 -1.55 -17.63 -1.72
C ALA A 129 -0.49 -16.87 -0.91
N TRP A 130 0.58 -17.55 -0.47
CA TRP A 130 1.72 -16.92 0.19
C TRP A 130 2.43 -15.89 -0.70
N TYR A 131 2.80 -16.26 -1.92
CA TYR A 131 3.47 -15.33 -2.84
C TYR A 131 2.57 -14.16 -3.22
N LEU A 132 1.30 -14.41 -3.48
CA LEU A 132 0.32 -13.36 -3.77
C LEU A 132 0.23 -12.36 -2.60
N PHE A 133 0.09 -12.87 -1.37
CA PHE A 133 0.09 -12.05 -0.16
C PHE A 133 1.39 -11.24 -0.06
N ALA A 134 2.53 -11.92 -0.10
CA ALA A 134 3.83 -11.31 0.12
C ALA A 134 4.16 -10.23 -0.94
N ILE A 135 3.85 -10.47 -2.22
CA ILE A 135 4.04 -9.48 -3.29
C ILE A 135 3.10 -8.28 -3.09
N THR A 136 1.83 -8.53 -2.74
CA THR A 136 0.85 -7.45 -2.49
C THR A 136 1.29 -6.57 -1.31
N GLN A 137 1.80 -7.17 -0.23
CA GLN A 137 2.32 -6.43 0.92
C GLN A 137 3.59 -5.64 0.57
N LEU A 138 4.51 -6.23 -0.20
CA LEU A 138 5.73 -5.54 -0.64
C LEU A 138 5.39 -4.31 -1.48
N PHE A 139 4.49 -4.46 -2.45
CA PHE A 139 4.08 -3.36 -3.30
C PHE A 139 3.36 -2.27 -2.48
N SER A 140 2.51 -2.66 -1.54
CA SER A 140 1.86 -1.73 -0.59
C SER A 140 2.89 -0.94 0.22
N ALA A 141 3.94 -1.62 0.72
CA ALA A 141 5.02 -0.98 1.48
C ALA A 141 5.83 0.01 0.61
N ILE A 142 6.10 -0.33 -0.65
CA ILE A 142 6.78 0.57 -1.61
C ILE A 142 5.94 1.83 -1.88
N VAL A 143 4.63 1.66 -2.11
CA VAL A 143 3.70 2.78 -2.31
C VAL A 143 3.63 3.69 -1.06
N ALA A 144 3.55 3.09 0.12
CA ALA A 144 3.55 3.81 1.40
C ALA A 144 4.88 4.56 1.61
N PHE A 145 6.02 3.90 1.38
CA PHE A 145 7.35 4.49 1.47
C PHE A 145 7.49 5.72 0.57
N TYR A 146 7.09 5.60 -0.70
CA TYR A 146 7.12 6.72 -1.63
C TYR A 146 6.23 7.90 -1.18
N SER A 147 5.04 7.59 -0.66
CA SER A 147 4.11 8.60 -0.13
C SER A 147 4.72 9.35 1.06
N VAL A 148 5.37 8.63 1.98
CA VAL A 148 6.08 9.23 3.13
C VAL A 148 7.22 10.12 2.66
N ILE A 149 7.99 9.74 1.65
CA ILE A 149 9.03 10.59 1.06
C ILE A 149 8.44 11.91 0.55
N GLN A 150 7.33 11.86 -0.21
CA GLN A 150 6.70 13.08 -0.74
C GLN A 150 6.16 13.98 0.39
N LEU A 151 5.49 13.40 1.39
CA LEU A 151 4.97 14.13 2.55
C LEU A 151 6.08 14.77 3.37
N ARG A 152 7.16 14.03 3.62
CA ARG A 152 8.31 14.53 4.37
C ARG A 152 8.97 15.70 3.64
N ALA A 153 9.14 15.60 2.33
CA ALA A 153 9.71 16.67 1.54
C ALA A 153 8.83 17.93 1.54
N LEU A 154 7.50 17.79 1.55
CA LEU A 154 6.57 18.90 1.76
C LEU A 154 6.82 19.57 3.12
N ILE A 155 6.84 18.80 4.21
CA ILE A 155 7.05 19.35 5.56
C ILE A 155 8.39 20.07 5.69
N LEU A 156 9.45 19.55 5.07
CA LEU A 156 10.75 20.24 5.04
C LEU A 156 10.67 21.56 4.25
N SER A 157 9.95 21.59 3.13
CA SER A 157 9.72 22.84 2.38
C SER A 157 8.98 23.87 3.22
N PHE A 158 7.95 23.45 3.97
CA PHE A 158 7.22 24.31 4.90
C PHE A 158 8.12 24.85 6.01
N LYS A 159 8.98 24.03 6.60
CA LYS A 159 9.95 24.45 7.64
C LYS A 159 10.92 25.51 7.11
N ASN A 160 11.31 25.40 5.83
CA ASN A 160 12.26 26.30 5.18
C ASN A 160 11.61 27.58 4.61
N GLY A 161 10.35 27.86 4.93
CA GLY A 161 9.62 29.05 4.45
C GLY A 161 9.19 28.97 2.98
N LEU A 162 9.44 27.85 2.30
CA LEU A 162 9.08 27.62 0.90
C LEU A 162 7.65 27.07 0.83
N TYR A 163 6.67 27.90 1.18
CA TYR A 163 5.24 27.54 1.23
C TYR A 163 4.68 27.26 -0.17
N PHE A 164 4.82 28.24 -1.07
CA PHE A 164 4.27 28.22 -2.43
C PHE A 164 5.36 27.97 -3.46
N SER A 165 5.97 26.78 -3.39
CA SER A 165 6.94 26.34 -4.40
C SER A 165 6.29 25.44 -5.45
N GLN A 166 6.75 25.58 -6.70
CA GLN A 166 6.32 24.71 -7.80
C GLN A 166 6.60 23.22 -7.49
N GLU A 167 7.64 22.93 -6.70
CA GLU A 167 7.98 21.57 -6.30
C GLU A 167 6.97 21.01 -5.28
N ASN A 168 6.45 21.83 -4.35
CA ASN A 168 5.37 21.41 -3.45
C ASN A 168 4.08 21.12 -4.20
N ALA A 169 3.73 21.96 -5.18
CA ALA A 169 2.59 21.69 -6.06
C ALA A 169 2.74 20.34 -6.76
N ARG A 170 3.94 20.01 -7.29
CA ARG A 170 4.21 18.70 -7.92
C ARG A 170 4.11 17.53 -6.94
N ARG A 171 4.62 17.68 -5.72
CA ARG A 171 4.56 16.64 -4.65
C ARG A 171 3.12 16.32 -4.27
N ILE A 172 2.28 17.34 -4.09
CA ILE A 172 0.85 17.17 -3.80
C ILE A 172 0.13 16.48 -4.97
N LYS A 173 0.47 16.83 -6.22
CA LYS A 173 -0.05 16.15 -7.41
C LYS A 173 0.27 14.65 -7.42
N LYS A 174 1.54 14.31 -7.12
CA LYS A 174 2.01 12.93 -7.05
C LYS A 174 1.24 12.14 -5.99
N LEU A 175 1.05 12.71 -4.79
CA LEU A 175 0.23 12.10 -3.74
C LEU A 175 -1.21 11.85 -4.19
N GLY A 176 -1.82 12.81 -4.90
CA GLY A 176 -3.14 12.64 -5.50
C GLY A 176 -3.20 11.47 -6.48
N PHE A 177 -2.24 11.37 -7.40
CA PHE A 177 -2.17 10.24 -8.33
C PHE A 177 -1.93 8.90 -7.64
N ILE A 178 -1.05 8.84 -6.64
CA ILE A 178 -0.81 7.63 -5.86
C ILE A 178 -2.12 7.14 -5.23
N LEU A 179 -2.87 8.03 -4.59
CA LEU A 179 -4.16 7.67 -3.98
C LEU A 179 -5.15 7.14 -5.02
N ILE A 180 -5.28 7.79 -6.17
CA ILE A 180 -6.20 7.34 -7.22
C ILE A 180 -5.78 5.96 -7.75
N ILE A 181 -4.53 5.84 -8.20
CA ILE A 181 -4.01 4.61 -8.82
C ILE A 181 -4.10 3.45 -7.83
N TRP A 182 -3.68 3.67 -6.57
CA TRP A 182 -3.72 2.63 -5.55
C TRP A 182 -5.14 2.15 -5.25
N ASN A 183 -6.11 3.06 -5.13
CA ASN A 183 -7.50 2.70 -4.85
C ASN A 183 -8.25 2.13 -6.06
N LEU A 184 -7.67 2.20 -7.26
CA LEU A 184 -8.16 1.48 -8.44
C LEU A 184 -7.49 0.10 -8.58
N LEU A 185 -6.17 0.01 -8.36
CA LEU A 185 -5.42 -1.24 -8.53
C LEU A 185 -5.67 -2.24 -7.40
N ASN A 186 -5.71 -1.79 -6.14
CA ASN A 186 -5.84 -2.70 -5.00
C ASN A 186 -7.13 -3.55 -5.07
N PRO A 187 -8.31 -3.00 -5.40
CA PRO A 187 -9.54 -3.79 -5.56
C PRO A 187 -9.47 -4.80 -6.71
N LEU A 188 -8.70 -4.51 -7.78
CA LEU A 188 -8.47 -5.47 -8.87
C LEU A 188 -7.57 -6.62 -8.42
N VAL A 189 -6.50 -6.32 -7.67
CA VAL A 189 -5.64 -7.34 -7.06
C VAL A 189 -6.45 -8.21 -6.09
N GLN A 190 -7.33 -7.59 -5.30
CA GLN A 190 -8.23 -8.32 -4.42
C GLN A 190 -9.19 -9.22 -5.20
N TYR A 191 -9.83 -8.70 -6.24
CA TYR A 191 -10.82 -9.47 -6.99
C TYR A 191 -10.19 -10.63 -7.79
N PHE A 192 -9.14 -10.36 -8.55
CA PHE A 192 -8.53 -11.37 -9.42
C PHE A 192 -7.51 -12.25 -8.69
N GLY A 193 -6.64 -11.64 -7.89
CA GLY A 193 -5.62 -12.36 -7.12
C GLY A 193 -6.25 -13.23 -6.05
N TRP A 194 -6.94 -12.62 -5.07
CA TRP A 194 -7.57 -13.41 -4.01
C TRP A 194 -8.74 -14.24 -4.53
N GLY A 195 -9.41 -13.83 -5.62
CA GLY A 195 -10.41 -14.67 -6.28
C GLY A 195 -9.88 -16.01 -6.77
N ALA A 196 -8.63 -16.08 -7.25
CA ALA A 196 -8.02 -17.35 -7.62
C ALA A 196 -7.80 -18.26 -6.40
N VAL A 197 -7.39 -17.69 -5.27
CA VAL A 197 -7.23 -18.42 -4.01
C VAL A 197 -8.59 -18.88 -3.47
N ILE A 198 -9.58 -17.98 -3.42
CA ILE A 198 -10.93 -18.27 -2.89
C ILE A 198 -11.61 -19.37 -3.70
N LYS A 199 -11.46 -19.39 -5.03
CA LYS A 199 -12.01 -20.46 -5.89
C LYS A 199 -11.42 -21.84 -5.60
N SER A 200 -10.22 -21.91 -5.01
CA SER A 200 -9.63 -23.19 -4.60
C SER A 200 -10.20 -23.74 -3.29
N ILE A 201 -10.96 -22.92 -2.55
CA ILE A 201 -11.62 -23.32 -1.30
C ILE A 201 -12.99 -23.89 -1.64
N SER A 202 -13.19 -25.18 -1.35
CA SER A 202 -14.49 -25.84 -1.48
C SER A 202 -15.08 -26.14 -0.11
N PHE A 203 -16.40 -25.96 0.03
CA PHE A 203 -17.14 -26.40 1.21
C PHE A 203 -17.87 -27.69 0.90
N THR A 204 -17.98 -28.56 1.90
CA THR A 204 -18.77 -29.79 1.81
C THR A 204 -20.27 -29.51 1.64
N SER A 205 -20.74 -28.36 2.11
CA SER A 205 -22.14 -27.94 2.00
C SER A 205 -22.31 -26.82 0.98
N PRO A 206 -23.28 -26.92 0.05
CA PRO A 206 -23.57 -25.86 -0.91
C PRO A 206 -24.25 -24.63 -0.27
N VAL A 207 -24.59 -24.70 1.02
CA VAL A 207 -25.22 -23.62 1.80
C VAL A 207 -24.34 -22.36 1.81
N LEU A 208 -23.01 -22.51 1.90
CA LEU A 208 -22.06 -21.41 1.95
C LEU A 208 -21.26 -21.33 0.65
N ASN A 209 -21.37 -20.20 -0.03
CA ASN A 209 -20.56 -19.90 -1.20
C ASN A 209 -19.66 -18.68 -0.93
N LEU A 210 -18.40 -18.80 -1.31
CA LEU A 210 -17.43 -17.70 -1.26
C LEU A 210 -17.18 -17.13 -2.65
N TYR A 211 -17.00 -15.82 -2.70
CA TYR A 211 -16.70 -15.07 -3.92
C TYR A 211 -15.63 -14.03 -3.64
N PRO A 212 -14.81 -13.66 -4.65
CA PRO A 212 -13.90 -12.53 -4.51
C PRO A 212 -14.65 -11.26 -4.13
N ALA A 213 -14.18 -10.58 -3.09
CA ALA A 213 -14.72 -9.28 -2.72
C ALA A 213 -14.19 -8.20 -3.67
N PHE A 214 -15.06 -7.23 -3.97
CA PHE A 214 -14.69 -6.00 -4.66
C PHE A 214 -15.18 -4.81 -3.84
N GLN A 215 -14.28 -3.88 -3.54
CA GLN A 215 -14.62 -2.66 -2.80
C GLN A 215 -13.76 -1.50 -3.25
N LEU A 216 -14.38 -0.54 -3.92
CA LEU A 216 -13.75 0.74 -4.22
C LEU A 216 -13.89 1.67 -3.03
N ASN A 217 -12.80 2.34 -2.65
CA ASN A 217 -12.83 3.41 -1.68
C ASN A 217 -13.08 4.74 -2.40
N ILE A 218 -14.35 5.05 -2.64
CA ILE A 218 -14.77 6.29 -3.34
C ILE A 218 -14.27 7.54 -2.61
N GLY A 219 -14.26 7.52 -1.27
CA GLY A 219 -13.74 8.63 -0.47
C GLY A 219 -12.26 8.90 -0.74
N ALA A 220 -11.43 7.86 -0.80
CA ALA A 220 -10.00 8.02 -1.11
C ALA A 220 -9.76 8.48 -2.57
N LEU A 221 -10.57 8.00 -3.52
CA LEU A 221 -10.52 8.50 -4.90
C LEU A 221 -10.84 9.99 -4.98
N PHE A 222 -11.89 10.43 -4.27
CA PHE A 222 -12.27 11.84 -4.19
C PHE A 222 -11.16 12.68 -3.55
N ILE A 223 -10.58 12.23 -2.44
CA ILE A 223 -9.42 12.91 -1.81
C ILE A 223 -8.26 13.03 -2.81
N GLY A 224 -7.98 11.97 -3.57
CA GLY A 224 -6.94 11.99 -4.60
C GLY A 224 -7.18 13.05 -5.69
N VAL A 225 -8.43 13.18 -6.16
CA VAL A 225 -8.82 14.23 -7.11
C VAL A 225 -8.66 15.62 -6.49
N MET A 226 -9.11 15.80 -5.24
CA MET A 226 -8.97 17.07 -4.53
C MET A 226 -7.51 17.48 -4.34
N LEU A 227 -6.59 16.54 -4.08
CA LEU A 227 -5.15 16.84 -4.03
C LEU A 227 -4.63 17.30 -5.40
N ILE A 228 -5.08 16.72 -6.51
CA ILE A 228 -4.68 17.17 -7.86
C ILE A 228 -5.18 18.60 -8.13
N ILE A 229 -6.41 18.93 -7.71
CA ILE A 229 -6.94 20.28 -7.83
C ILE A 229 -6.14 21.26 -6.95
N LEU A 230 -5.88 20.90 -5.69
CA LEU A 230 -5.08 21.70 -4.77
C LEU A 230 -3.67 21.95 -5.31
N SER A 231 -3.07 20.95 -5.94
CA SER A 231 -1.78 21.10 -6.62
C SER A 231 -1.81 22.20 -7.69
N LYS A 232 -2.88 22.29 -8.49
CA LYS A 232 -3.02 23.37 -9.49
C LYS A 232 -3.15 24.73 -8.82
N ILE A 233 -3.97 24.85 -7.78
CA ILE A 233 -4.12 26.11 -7.02
C ILE A 233 -2.77 26.58 -6.46
N LEU A 234 -1.99 25.66 -5.88
CA LEU A 234 -0.65 25.97 -5.37
C LEU A 234 0.35 26.32 -6.47
N GLN A 235 0.19 25.76 -7.67
CA GLN A 235 1.00 26.12 -8.83
C GLN A 235 0.73 27.57 -9.26
N GLU A 236 -0.55 27.96 -9.36
CA GLU A 236 -0.93 29.34 -9.65
C GLU A 236 -0.41 30.31 -8.57
N ALA A 237 -0.59 29.97 -7.29
CA ALA A 237 -0.05 30.77 -6.19
C ALA A 237 1.48 30.92 -6.24
N SER A 238 2.19 29.87 -6.67
CA SER A 238 3.65 29.91 -6.85
C SER A 238 4.06 30.87 -7.96
N MET A 239 3.32 30.90 -9.08
CA MET A 239 3.59 31.83 -10.19
C MET A 239 3.35 33.28 -9.77
N ILE A 240 2.24 33.55 -9.09
CA ILE A 240 1.93 34.89 -8.57
C ILE A 240 3.01 35.36 -7.58
N SER A 241 3.46 34.48 -6.68
CA SER A 241 4.54 34.79 -5.73
C SER A 241 5.85 35.17 -6.43
N GLN A 242 6.19 34.49 -7.53
CA GLN A 242 7.38 34.80 -8.33
C GLN A 242 7.25 36.12 -9.08
N GLU A 243 6.09 36.41 -9.67
CA GLU A 243 5.84 37.69 -10.35
C GLU A 243 5.95 38.88 -9.39
N GLN A 244 5.45 38.72 -8.15
CA GLN A 244 5.58 39.75 -7.11
C GLN A 244 7.02 39.98 -6.66
N GLU A 245 7.82 38.92 -6.52
CA GLU A 245 9.26 39.03 -6.20
C GLU A 245 10.06 39.74 -7.31
N LEU A 246 9.64 39.65 -8.57
CA LEU A 246 10.30 40.30 -9.71
C LEU A 246 9.90 41.77 -9.93
N THR A 247 8.85 42.23 -9.25
CA THR A 247 8.29 43.59 -9.42
C THR A 247 8.74 44.58 -8.34
N ILE A 248 9.31 44.08 -7.22
CA ILE A 248 9.88 44.88 -6.11
C ILE A 248 11.38 45.04 -6.33
#